data_AF-A0A9P7NF15-F1
#
_entry.id   AF-A0A9P7NF15-F1
#
_cell.length_a   1.000
_cell.length_b   1.000
_cell.length_c   1.000
_cell.angle_alpha   90.00
_cell.angle_beta   90.00
_cell.angle_gamma   90.00
#
_symmetry.space_group_name_H-M   'P 1'
#
loop_
_entity.id
_entity.type
_entity.pdbx_description
1 polymer ?
#
loop_
_entity_poly.entity_id
_entity_poly.type
_entity_poly.pdbx_seq_one_letter_code
_entity_poly.pdbx_strand_id
1 'polypeptide(L)'
;MLPLLLPLLLSLPPSTRAASLTLSLPATPNPFILPPSTHATLSTLSAYHSTPLSSLNTFIFHNVTPGSYLADVHCPTDGFRPLRIDISTGQDRQDTDTVQAWDTFRGNEWGNKGEALPVRASSDGAHSIEVKSLGKKIYFVDRPS
;
A
#
# COMPACT_ATOMS: atom_id res chain seq x y z
N MET A 1 -25.19 36.34 43.02
CA MET A 1 -25.34 35.26 42.02
C MET A 1 -24.06 35.21 41.22
N LEU A 2 -23.21 34.21 41.45
CA LEU A 2 -21.91 34.05 40.76
C LEU A 2 -22.16 33.18 39.51
N PRO A 3 -21.79 33.60 38.29
CA PRO A 3 -21.98 32.77 37.11
C PRO A 3 -20.91 31.67 37.10
N LEU A 4 -21.36 30.43 37.04
CA LEU A 4 -20.51 29.26 36.89
C LEU A 4 -19.96 29.24 35.45
N LEU A 5 -18.72 29.71 35.25
CA LEU A 5 -18.00 29.55 33.98
C LEU A 5 -17.55 28.10 33.86
N LEU A 6 -18.25 27.34 33.02
CA LEU A 6 -17.90 25.96 32.65
C LEU A 6 -16.72 26.01 31.65
N PRO A 7 -15.57 25.38 31.90
CA PRO A 7 -14.49 25.36 30.92
C PRO A 7 -14.87 24.38 29.79
N LEU A 8 -15.07 24.93 28.60
CA LEU A 8 -15.20 24.14 27.37
C LEU A 8 -13.82 23.55 27.04
N LEU A 9 -13.56 22.33 27.51
CA LEU A 9 -12.40 21.54 27.09
C LEU A 9 -12.59 21.17 25.62
N LEU A 10 -11.98 21.94 24.71
CA LEU A 10 -11.82 21.52 23.32
C LEU A 10 -10.92 20.28 23.30
N SER A 11 -11.55 19.11 23.13
CA SER A 11 -10.85 17.90 22.71
C SER A 11 -10.30 18.16 21.31
N LEU A 12 -9.00 18.48 21.21
CA LEU A 12 -8.31 18.44 19.92
C LEU A 12 -8.27 16.96 19.48
N PRO A 13 -8.73 16.62 18.27
CA PRO A 13 -8.56 15.27 17.76
C PRO A 13 -7.06 14.95 17.68
N PRO A 14 -6.63 13.72 18.00
CA PRO A 14 -5.24 13.34 17.86
C PRO A 14 -4.81 13.54 16.41
N SER A 15 -3.67 14.21 16.19
CA SER A 15 -3.08 14.36 14.87
C SER A 15 -2.80 12.97 14.29
N THR A 16 -3.60 12.57 13.30
CA THR A 16 -3.41 11.30 12.61
C THR A 16 -2.23 11.45 11.67
N ARG A 17 -1.16 10.72 11.96
CA ARG A 17 0.01 10.66 11.11
C ARG A 17 -0.29 9.96 9.81
N ALA A 18 0.45 10.30 8.77
CA ALA A 18 0.22 9.76 7.45
C ALA A 18 1.55 9.51 6.74
N ALA A 19 1.74 8.28 6.26
CA ALA A 19 2.94 7.85 5.55
C ALA A 19 2.77 8.05 4.03
N SER A 20 3.89 8.22 3.33
CA SER A 20 3.95 8.12 1.87
C SER A 20 4.51 6.76 1.47
N LEU A 21 3.74 6.03 0.66
CA LEU A 21 4.05 4.67 0.25
C LEU A 21 4.17 4.59 -1.26
N THR A 22 5.25 3.96 -1.73
CA THR A 22 5.50 3.72 -3.14
C THR A 22 5.54 2.23 -3.40
N LEU A 23 4.73 1.74 -4.33
CA LEU A 23 4.88 0.39 -4.87
C LEU A 23 5.61 0.49 -6.20
N SER A 24 6.75 -0.17 -6.34
CA SER A 24 7.54 -0.15 -7.58
C SER A 24 7.40 -1.45 -8.36
N LEU A 25 7.19 -1.35 -9.66
CA LEU A 25 7.34 -2.48 -10.56
C LEU A 25 8.83 -2.81 -10.72
N PRO A 26 9.19 -4.09 -10.96
CA PRO A 26 10.55 -4.45 -11.33
C PRO A 26 10.95 -3.72 -12.62
N ALA A 27 12.21 -3.30 -12.71
CA ALA A 27 12.71 -2.55 -13.87
C ALA A 27 12.73 -3.38 -15.17
N THR A 28 12.62 -4.71 -15.06
CA THR A 28 12.67 -5.64 -16.18
C THR A 28 11.56 -6.70 -16.07
N PRO A 29 10.81 -6.96 -17.16
CA PRO A 29 10.87 -6.31 -18.48
C PRO A 29 10.22 -4.91 -18.52
N ASN A 30 10.37 -4.22 -19.66
CA ASN A 30 10.04 -2.79 -19.85
C ASN A 30 8.64 -2.42 -19.31
N PRO A 31 8.53 -1.43 -18.42
CA PRO A 31 7.27 -0.98 -17.83
C PRO A 31 6.24 -0.39 -18.80
N PHE A 32 6.69 0.17 -19.94
CA PHE A 32 5.81 0.78 -20.95
C PHE A 32 5.00 -0.27 -21.73
N ILE A 33 5.16 -1.55 -21.40
CA ILE A 33 4.36 -2.65 -21.95
C ILE A 33 3.00 -2.74 -21.26
N LEU A 34 2.85 -2.19 -20.05
CA LEU A 34 1.60 -2.29 -19.32
C LEU A 34 0.55 -1.30 -19.86
N PRO A 35 -0.74 -1.70 -19.94
CA PRO A 35 -1.81 -0.81 -20.34
C PRO A 35 -1.90 0.44 -19.45
N PRO A 36 -2.29 1.61 -19.99
CA PRO A 36 -2.44 2.84 -19.21
C PRO A 36 -3.57 2.76 -18.16
N SER A 37 -4.47 1.79 -18.27
CA SER A 37 -5.50 1.49 -17.26
C SER A 37 -4.95 0.76 -16.03
N THR A 38 -3.65 0.45 -16.00
CA THR A 38 -2.99 -0.21 -14.87
C THR A 38 -2.94 0.73 -13.67
N HIS A 39 -3.44 0.27 -12.53
CA HIS A 39 -3.47 1.03 -11.29
C HIS A 39 -3.28 0.09 -10.10
N ALA A 40 -2.91 0.66 -8.96
CA ALA A 40 -2.82 -0.08 -7.71
C ALA A 40 -3.80 0.48 -6.68
N THR A 41 -4.20 -0.36 -5.74
CA THR A 41 -5.11 -0.02 -4.67
C THR A 41 -4.54 -0.42 -3.32
N LEU A 42 -4.74 0.40 -2.30
CA LEU A 42 -4.59 0.03 -0.88
C LEU A 42 -5.97 0.00 -0.26
N SER A 43 -6.33 -1.10 0.38
CA SER A 43 -7.64 -1.27 1.00
C SER A 43 -7.52 -1.77 2.43
N THR A 44 -8.35 -1.22 3.30
CA THR A 44 -8.60 -1.70 4.66
C THR A 44 -10.08 -1.51 4.96
N LEU A 45 -10.54 -1.87 6.16
CA LEU A 45 -11.96 -1.76 6.52
C LEU A 45 -12.49 -0.32 6.51
N SER A 46 -11.63 0.65 6.83
CA SER A 46 -11.98 2.06 7.00
C SER A 46 -11.48 2.99 5.90
N ALA A 47 -10.62 2.52 5.00
CA ALA A 47 -10.00 3.36 3.99
C ALA A 47 -9.72 2.60 2.69
N TYR A 48 -9.79 3.34 1.59
CA TYR A 48 -9.49 2.86 0.25
C TYR A 48 -8.73 3.95 -0.51
N HIS A 49 -7.58 3.59 -1.06
CA HIS A 49 -6.75 4.46 -1.88
C HIS A 49 -6.53 3.79 -3.23
N SER A 50 -6.51 4.59 -4.30
CA SER A 50 -6.22 4.13 -5.66
C SER A 50 -5.29 5.12 -6.33
N THR A 51 -4.32 4.62 -7.09
CA THR A 51 -3.33 5.45 -7.79
C THR A 51 -2.95 4.80 -9.12
N PRO A 52 -2.85 5.57 -10.22
CA PRO A 52 -2.46 5.04 -11.52
C PRO A 52 -0.96 4.70 -11.56
N LEU A 53 -0.56 3.92 -12.57
CA LEU A 53 0.85 3.70 -12.87
C LEU A 53 1.52 4.99 -13.35
N SER A 54 2.62 5.39 -12.69
CA SER A 54 3.44 6.54 -13.09
C SER A 54 4.39 6.19 -14.25
N SER A 55 4.95 7.22 -14.89
CA SER A 55 6.02 7.06 -15.90
C SER A 55 7.35 6.54 -15.35
N LEU A 56 7.49 6.46 -14.02
CA LEU A 56 8.65 5.91 -13.32
C LEU A 56 8.40 4.48 -12.82
N ASN A 57 7.30 3.85 -13.26
CA ASN A 57 6.94 2.46 -12.95
C ASN A 57 6.56 2.27 -11.49
N THR A 58 5.96 3.31 -10.92
CA THR A 58 5.59 3.35 -9.52
C THR A 58 4.13 3.69 -9.36
N PHE A 59 3.57 3.20 -8.26
CA PHE A 59 2.28 3.59 -7.73
C PHE A 59 2.54 4.35 -6.45
N ILE A 60 2.13 5.62 -6.38
CA ILE A 60 2.43 6.49 -5.24
C ILE A 60 1.15 6.75 -4.48
N PHE A 61 1.15 6.38 -3.21
CA PHE A 61 0.07 6.61 -2.26
C PHE A 61 0.52 7.64 -1.23
N HIS A 62 -0.22 8.74 -1.14
CA HIS A 62 0.03 9.78 -0.16
C HIS A 62 -0.99 9.70 0.97
N ASN A 63 -0.60 10.21 2.13
CA ASN A 63 -1.46 10.35 3.30
C ASN A 63 -2.09 9.03 3.76
N VAL A 64 -1.32 7.94 3.77
CA VAL A 64 -1.79 6.63 4.24
C VAL A 64 -1.65 6.58 5.77
N THR A 65 -2.75 6.45 6.49
CA THR A 65 -2.74 6.43 7.96
C THR A 65 -2.22 5.08 8.49
N PRO A 66 -1.71 5.03 9.75
CA PRO A 66 -1.35 3.78 10.40
C PRO A 66 -2.50 2.76 10.36
N GLY A 67 -2.16 1.50 10.06
CA GLY A 67 -3.13 0.44 9.87
C GLY A 67 -2.58 -0.72 9.05
N SER A 68 -3.44 -1.72 8.87
CA SER A 68 -3.17 -2.91 8.07
C SER A 68 -3.93 -2.84 6.75
N TYR A 69 -3.22 -2.93 5.64
CA TYR A 69 -3.74 -2.76 4.28
C TYR A 69 -3.46 -3.97 3.41
N LEU A 70 -4.42 -4.28 2.54
CA LEU A 70 -4.21 -5.13 1.38
C LEU A 70 -3.89 -4.25 0.17
N ALA A 71 -2.74 -4.50 -0.44
CA ALA A 71 -2.28 -3.85 -1.66
C ALA A 71 -2.46 -4.76 -2.87
N ASP A 72 -3.04 -4.22 -3.94
CA ASP A 72 -3.31 -4.94 -5.19
C ASP A 72 -2.92 -4.11 -6.40
N VAL A 73 -2.36 -4.77 -7.43
CA VAL A 73 -2.13 -4.16 -8.74
C VAL A 73 -3.12 -4.75 -9.75
N HIS A 74 -3.90 -3.87 -10.36
CA HIS A 74 -4.93 -4.19 -11.33
C HIS A 74 -4.42 -3.88 -12.73
N CYS A 75 -4.14 -4.94 -13.49
CA CYS A 75 -3.67 -4.85 -14.86
C CYS A 75 -4.47 -5.83 -15.75
N PRO A 76 -4.99 -5.43 -16.92
CA PRO A 76 -5.69 -6.35 -17.82
C PRO A 76 -4.79 -7.46 -18.39
N THR A 77 -3.50 -7.19 -18.62
CA THR A 77 -2.62 -8.11 -19.36
C THR A 77 -1.69 -8.94 -18.47
N ASP A 78 -1.42 -8.48 -17.24
CA ASP A 78 -0.41 -9.08 -16.37
C ASP A 78 -0.97 -9.28 -14.96
N GLY A 79 -0.54 -10.37 -14.31
CA GLY A 79 -0.86 -10.68 -12.92
C GLY A 79 0.22 -10.18 -11.98
N PHE A 80 -0.17 -9.81 -10.77
CA PHE A 80 0.74 -9.40 -9.70
C PHE A 80 0.30 -10.06 -8.39
N ARG A 81 1.25 -10.33 -7.49
CA ARG A 81 0.92 -10.84 -6.17
C ARG A 81 0.32 -9.73 -5.30
N PRO A 82 -0.75 -10.02 -4.53
CA PRO A 82 -1.22 -9.08 -3.53
C PRO A 82 -0.21 -9.00 -2.38
N LEU A 83 -0.08 -7.82 -1.79
CA LEU A 83 0.78 -7.59 -0.63
C LEU A 83 -0.06 -7.24 0.59
N ARG A 84 0.37 -7.70 1.76
CA ARG A 84 -0.09 -7.12 3.03
C ARG A 84 0.92 -6.07 3.46
N ILE A 85 0.45 -4.90 3.84
CA ILE A 85 1.28 -3.79 4.30
C ILE A 85 0.75 -3.32 5.65
N ASP A 86 1.58 -3.42 6.69
CA ASP A 86 1.27 -2.92 8.02
C ASP A 86 2.08 -1.64 8.27
N ILE A 87 1.40 -0.57 8.64
CA ILE A 87 1.97 0.74 8.97
C ILE A 87 1.69 1.00 10.45
N SER A 88 2.74 1.25 11.23
CA SER A 88 2.63 1.54 12.66
C SER A 88 3.46 2.76 13.02
N THR A 89 2.92 3.62 13.87
CA THR A 89 3.66 4.77 14.43
C THR A 89 4.82 4.26 15.29
N GLY A 90 6.03 4.76 15.06
CA GLY A 90 7.18 4.46 15.92
C GLY A 90 6.90 4.89 17.37
N GLN A 91 7.30 4.06 18.34
CA GLN A 91 7.15 4.34 19.76
C GLN A 91 8.31 5.18 20.34
N ASP A 92 9.38 5.37 19.57
CA ASP A 92 10.61 6.05 20.03
C ASP A 92 10.58 7.57 19.79
N ARG A 93 11.45 8.29 20.51
CA ARG A 93 11.63 9.77 20.44
C ARG A 93 11.89 10.33 19.03
N GLN A 94 12.24 9.48 18.07
CA GLN A 94 12.45 9.85 16.67
C GLN A 94 11.16 9.89 15.85
N ASP A 95 10.05 9.35 16.38
CA ASP A 95 8.70 9.39 15.81
C ASP A 95 8.71 9.12 14.29
N THR A 96 9.24 7.97 13.87
CA THR A 96 9.28 7.52 12.46
C THR A 96 8.30 6.36 12.23
N ASP A 97 7.56 6.38 11.12
CA ASP A 97 6.61 5.33 10.79
C ASP A 97 7.37 4.06 10.44
N THR A 98 6.95 2.95 11.03
CA THR A 98 7.47 1.63 10.70
C THR A 98 6.52 0.99 9.70
N VAL A 99 7.05 0.65 8.53
CA VAL A 99 6.31 -0.02 7.46
C VAL A 99 6.89 -1.42 7.27
N GLN A 100 6.00 -2.42 7.29
CA GLN A 100 6.34 -3.82 7.05
C GLN A 100 5.45 -4.37 5.93
N ALA A 101 6.01 -5.24 5.09
CA ALA A 101 5.30 -5.81 3.96
C ALA A 101 5.53 -7.33 3.88
N TRP A 102 4.50 -8.04 3.41
CA TRP A 102 4.54 -9.48 3.15
C TRP A 102 3.82 -9.82 1.86
N ASP A 103 4.31 -10.84 1.15
CA ASP A 103 3.48 -11.54 0.16
C ASP A 103 2.26 -12.12 0.89
N THR A 104 1.07 -11.97 0.28
CA THR A 104 -0.16 -12.57 0.81
C THR A 104 -0.93 -13.32 -0.28
N PHE A 105 -1.96 -14.06 0.13
CA PHE A 105 -2.78 -14.88 -0.75
C PHE A 105 -4.25 -14.64 -0.40
N ARG A 106 -5.06 -14.40 -1.43
CA ARG A 106 -6.51 -14.26 -1.24
C ARG A 106 -7.08 -15.56 -0.68
N GLY A 107 -7.94 -15.45 0.34
CA GLY A 107 -8.59 -16.60 0.98
C GLY A 107 -7.86 -17.15 2.20
N ASN A 108 -6.63 -16.70 2.50
CA ASN A 108 -5.96 -17.03 3.74
C ASN A 108 -6.45 -16.14 4.90
N GLU A 109 -6.41 -16.65 6.13
CA GLU A 109 -6.66 -15.83 7.33
C GLU A 109 -5.66 -14.66 7.40
N TRP A 110 -6.11 -13.50 7.87
CA TRP A 110 -5.29 -12.28 7.89
C TRP A 110 -3.96 -12.48 8.63
N GLY A 111 -3.98 -13.21 9.76
CA GLY A 111 -2.79 -13.51 10.57
C GLY A 111 -1.74 -14.39 9.88
N ASN A 112 -2.11 -15.10 8.81
CA ASN A 112 -1.19 -15.92 8.02
C ASN A 112 -0.40 -15.03 7.05
N LYS A 113 0.72 -14.50 7.56
CA LYS A 113 1.66 -13.69 6.78
C LYS A 113 2.54 -14.62 5.95
N GLY A 114 2.68 -14.33 4.66
CA GLY A 114 3.60 -15.03 3.78
C GLY A 114 5.06 -14.57 3.96
N GLU A 115 5.84 -14.64 2.89
CA GLU A 115 7.23 -14.18 2.89
C GLU A 115 7.31 -12.67 3.18
N ALA A 116 8.18 -12.29 4.12
CA ALA A 116 8.43 -10.87 4.42
C ALA A 116 9.23 -10.24 3.28
N LEU A 117 8.78 -9.06 2.83
CA LEU A 117 9.41 -8.33 1.74
C LEU A 117 10.28 -7.20 2.26
N PRO A 118 11.41 -6.89 1.58
CA PRO A 118 12.23 -5.75 1.95
C PRO A 118 11.48 -4.45 1.70
N VAL A 119 11.41 -3.60 2.73
CA VAL A 119 10.90 -2.23 2.64
C VAL A 119 12.10 -1.29 2.62
N ARG A 120 12.25 -0.50 1.55
CA ARG A 120 13.31 0.53 1.49
C ARG A 120 12.74 1.84 2.01
N ALA A 121 13.36 2.41 3.02
CA ALA A 121 13.04 3.75 3.50
C ALA A 121 13.95 4.77 2.81
N SER A 122 13.38 5.88 2.39
CA SER A 122 14.08 7.04 1.85
C SER A 122 14.28 8.10 2.95
N SER A 123 15.25 9.00 2.78
CA SER A 123 15.59 10.02 3.77
C SER A 123 14.49 11.06 3.99
N ASP A 124 13.54 11.16 3.05
CA ASP A 124 12.33 11.98 3.13
C ASP A 124 11.17 11.29 3.89
N GLY A 125 11.39 10.08 4.41
CA GLY A 125 10.37 9.29 5.12
C GLY A 125 9.41 8.54 4.19
N ALA A 126 9.64 8.54 2.88
CA ALA A 126 8.89 7.69 1.96
C ALA A 126 9.36 6.23 2.06
N HIS A 127 8.42 5.30 1.96
CA HIS A 127 8.71 3.86 1.96
C HIS A 127 8.41 3.27 0.58
N SER A 128 9.32 2.45 0.05
CA SER A 128 9.13 1.76 -1.22
C SER A 128 9.17 0.25 -1.07
N ILE A 129 8.22 -0.43 -1.70
CA ILE A 129 8.12 -1.90 -1.76
C ILE A 129 8.02 -2.32 -3.22
N GLU A 130 8.81 -3.32 -3.60
CA GLU A 130 8.75 -3.87 -4.95
C GLU A 130 7.61 -4.89 -5.06
N VAL A 131 6.77 -4.77 -6.09
CA VAL A 131 5.70 -5.73 -6.34
C VAL A 131 6.18 -6.89 -7.21
N LYS A 132 5.67 -8.09 -6.94
CA LYS A 132 6.07 -9.30 -7.65
C LYS A 132 5.12 -9.58 -8.82
N SER A 133 5.69 -9.63 -10.03
CA SER A 133 4.96 -10.04 -11.24
C SER A 133 4.68 -11.55 -11.23
N LEU A 134 3.48 -11.92 -11.68
CA LEU A 134 3.07 -13.30 -11.95
C LEU A 134 3.10 -13.62 -13.46
N GLY A 135 3.47 -12.66 -14.30
CA GLY A 135 3.51 -12.80 -15.76
C GLY A 135 2.17 -12.50 -16.45
N LYS A 136 2.10 -12.83 -17.74
CA LYS A 136 0.95 -12.55 -18.60
C LYS A 136 -0.27 -13.36 -18.19
N LYS A 137 -1.44 -12.71 -18.21
CA LYS A 137 -2.74 -13.38 -18.07
C LYS A 137 -3.10 -14.02 -19.40
N ILE A 138 -3.42 -15.30 -19.35
CA ILE A 138 -3.89 -16.08 -20.50
C ILE A 138 -5.38 -16.31 -20.33
N TYR A 139 -6.18 -15.74 -21.22
CA TYR A 139 -7.65 -15.84 -21.19
C TYR A 139 -8.19 -16.86 -22.18
N PHE A 140 -7.37 -17.28 -23.14
CA PHE A 140 -7.75 -18.21 -24.21
C PHE A 140 -6.99 -19.52 -24.03
N VAL A 141 -7.66 -20.63 -24.34
CA VAL A 141 -7.06 -21.96 -24.32
C VAL A 141 -7.03 -22.48 -25.75
N ASP A 142 -5.88 -23.00 -26.17
CA ASP A 142 -5.73 -23.62 -27.48
C ASP A 142 -6.51 -24.94 -27.54
N ARG A 143 -7.13 -25.22 -28.68
CA ARG A 143 -7.79 -26.50 -28.92
C ARG A 143 -6.77 -27.52 -29.42
N PRO A 144 -6.76 -28.76 -28.90
CA PRO A 144 -5.95 -29.83 -29.46
C PRO A 144 -6.33 -30.07 -30.93
N SER A 145 -5.33 -30.29 -31.77
CA SER A 145 -5.47 -30.72 -33.17
C SER A 145 -5.81 -32.20 -33.27
#